data_AF-A0A947T185-F1
#
_entry.id   AF-A0A947T185-F1
#
_cell.length_a   1.000
_cell.length_b   1.000
_cell.length_c   1.000
_cell.angle_alpha   90.00
_cell.angle_beta   90.00
_cell.angle_gamma   90.00
#
_symmetry.space_group_name_H-M   'P 1'
#
loop_
_entity.id
_entity.type
_entity.pdbx_description
1 polymer ?
#
loop_
_entity_poly.entity_id
_entity_poly.type
_entity_poly.pdbx_seq_one_letter_code
_entity_poly.pdbx_strand_id
1 'polypeptide(L)'
;MEGIWLNIGCGSKHLSGFVNMDIEQPYDQKLDARKGLPYADRSVDGVYSEHFFEHLTQAEGLRFLRECRRVLKPGAFVRIAMPDLDELVGRYSAEDWRGDGDMFKLGFDWVSNRCEMLNISMREWGHKHLYNEEELIRIARMAGLEPVKRCEHGQSDVPEFVGRETRSGSRLIMELTLPEPAAGTAPLVSVLIPAYRADWFGHALQSAQTQTCDNIEIIVSDDSPSEEIGSIVRAAMKADKRISYYRNTPPEGGMNNYLKLYALAKGVYVKYLNDDDTLAPTCIEKMLAVFSARPEVALVTSRRARIDEHGNDLPDVLATEPLSSEDIELEGASCANTLVRSGLNFIGEPTTAMFRKDELVHVMPHPMAFGGMVAFGAGDMAMWLNLLGRGNAYYIAEALSTFRAHPGQRQNEPAIHEAGRQSWQGFLFHGLRLGLVSPLISFEIRCRKHAGQPWRVIHFSQPRSLKLKLKQFLYNQRLKVRTLCPN
;
A
#
# COMPACT_ATOMS: atom_id res chain seq x y z
N MET A 1 -16.94 23.03 18.14
CA MET A 1 -15.74 23.57 17.47
C MET A 1 -16.02 23.48 15.98
N GLU A 2 -15.76 24.54 15.22
CA GLU A 2 -15.73 24.46 13.74
C GLU A 2 -14.74 23.37 13.32
N GLY A 3 -15.06 22.61 12.27
CA GLY A 3 -14.19 21.57 11.73
C GLY A 3 -12.89 22.15 11.15
N ILE A 4 -11.86 21.31 11.00
CA ILE A 4 -10.59 21.70 10.38
C ILE A 4 -10.68 21.42 8.88
N TRP A 5 -10.81 22.48 8.08
CA TRP A 5 -10.84 22.43 6.62
C TRP A 5 -9.57 23.06 6.04
N LEU A 6 -8.92 22.39 5.09
CA LEU A 6 -7.64 22.83 4.52
C LEU A 6 -7.80 23.27 3.07
N ASN A 7 -7.27 24.44 2.72
CA ASN A 7 -7.15 24.89 1.32
C ASN A 7 -5.67 24.85 0.93
N ILE A 8 -5.28 23.85 0.14
CA ILE A 8 -3.88 23.56 -0.20
C ILE A 8 -3.51 24.14 -1.56
N GLY A 9 -2.42 24.91 -1.60
CA GLY A 9 -1.98 25.62 -2.80
C GLY A 9 -2.90 26.81 -3.09
N CYS A 10 -3.29 27.54 -2.05
CA CYS A 10 -4.34 28.56 -2.16
C CYS A 10 -3.96 29.74 -3.07
N GLY A 11 -2.66 30.00 -3.28
CA GLY A 11 -2.18 31.20 -3.93
C GLY A 11 -2.86 32.45 -3.38
N SER A 12 -3.36 33.32 -4.25
CA SER A 12 -4.11 34.52 -3.86
C SER A 12 -5.58 34.29 -3.49
N LYS A 13 -6.07 33.05 -3.53
CA LYS A 13 -7.49 32.71 -3.35
C LYS A 13 -7.74 32.08 -1.98
N HIS A 14 -8.04 32.94 -1.01
CA HIS A 14 -8.39 32.52 0.34
C HIS A 14 -9.87 32.13 0.43
N LEU A 15 -10.13 31.00 1.07
CA LEU A 15 -11.47 30.51 1.34
C LEU A 15 -11.81 30.74 2.82
N SER A 16 -12.90 31.46 3.07
CA SER A 16 -13.44 31.62 4.42
C SER A 16 -13.85 30.27 5.01
N GLY A 17 -13.48 30.03 6.27
CA GLY A 17 -13.72 28.75 6.97
C GLY A 17 -12.65 27.68 6.74
N PHE A 18 -11.63 27.97 5.93
CA PHE A 18 -10.51 27.07 5.66
C PHE A 18 -9.22 27.66 6.24
N VAL A 19 -8.28 26.79 6.59
CA VAL A 19 -6.88 27.18 6.79
C VAL A 19 -6.21 27.20 5.42
N ASN A 20 -5.84 28.40 4.95
CA ASN A 20 -5.27 28.62 3.63
C ASN A 20 -3.75 28.43 3.67
N MET A 21 -3.25 27.50 2.85
CA MET A 21 -1.88 27.03 2.90
C MET A 21 -1.17 27.13 1.56
N ASP A 22 0.00 27.75 1.58
CA ASP A 22 0.85 27.87 0.39
C ASP A 22 2.33 28.06 0.78
N ILE A 23 3.22 27.92 -0.19
CA ILE A 23 4.64 28.26 -0.06
C ILE A 23 4.89 29.77 -0.21
N GLU A 24 4.01 30.46 -0.93
CA GLU A 24 4.10 31.89 -1.24
C GLU A 24 2.88 32.65 -0.70
N GLN A 25 3.09 33.90 -0.26
CA GLN A 25 1.98 34.70 0.28
C GLN A 25 0.99 35.11 -0.83
N PRO A 26 -0.29 35.29 -0.50
CA PRO A 26 -0.88 35.25 0.85
C PRO A 26 -1.24 33.83 1.32
N TYR A 27 -1.05 33.53 2.61
CA TYR A 27 -1.50 32.30 3.28
C TYR A 27 -1.86 32.60 4.74
N ASP A 28 -2.64 31.71 5.38
CA ASP A 28 -2.74 31.66 6.84
C ASP A 28 -1.55 30.91 7.44
N GLN A 29 -1.09 29.87 6.75
CA GLN A 29 0.04 29.05 7.17
C GLN A 29 0.98 28.74 6.00
N LYS A 30 2.28 29.03 6.18
CA LYS A 30 3.31 28.65 5.20
C LYS A 30 3.47 27.14 5.22
N LEU A 31 3.24 26.48 4.09
CA LEU A 31 3.39 25.04 3.98
C LEU A 31 3.88 24.61 2.59
N ASP A 32 4.91 23.76 2.59
CA ASP A 32 5.25 22.96 1.41
C ASP A 32 4.58 21.59 1.53
N ALA A 33 3.42 21.42 0.90
CA ALA A 33 2.62 20.19 0.99
C ALA A 33 3.35 18.94 0.46
N ARG A 34 4.45 19.10 -0.30
CA ARG A 34 5.32 17.99 -0.71
C ARG A 34 6.07 17.35 0.46
N LYS A 35 6.17 18.07 1.59
CA LYS A 35 6.84 17.64 2.82
C LYS A 35 5.87 17.09 3.88
N GLY A 36 4.59 16.99 3.55
CA GLY A 36 3.54 16.47 4.42
C GLY A 36 2.69 17.55 5.08
N LEU A 37 1.65 17.11 5.78
CA LEU A 37 0.65 17.97 6.41
C LEU A 37 0.87 17.99 7.93
N PRO A 38 1.03 19.15 8.58
CA PRO A 38 1.38 19.25 10.00
C PRO A 38 0.18 19.05 10.95
N TYR A 39 -0.68 18.09 10.62
CA TYR A 39 -1.87 17.71 11.37
C TYR A 39 -1.75 16.29 11.89
N ALA A 40 -2.43 16.03 13.01
CA ALA A 40 -2.51 14.70 13.59
C ALA A 40 -3.24 13.74 12.64
N ASP A 41 -3.03 12.45 12.84
CA ASP A 41 -3.76 11.43 12.10
C ASP A 41 -5.26 11.57 12.42
N ARG A 42 -6.11 11.50 11.39
CA ARG A 42 -7.58 11.55 11.52
C ARG A 42 -8.15 12.78 12.24
N SER A 43 -7.58 13.96 12.01
CA SER A 43 -8.03 15.21 12.64
C SER A 43 -8.70 16.22 11.69
N VAL A 44 -8.59 16.04 10.37
CA VAL A 44 -9.05 17.00 9.34
C VAL A 44 -10.42 16.59 8.78
N ASP A 45 -11.31 17.56 8.63
CA ASP A 45 -12.71 17.39 8.18
C ASP A 45 -12.85 17.48 6.65
N GLY A 46 -11.90 18.13 5.97
CA GLY A 46 -11.80 18.07 4.52
C GLY A 46 -10.60 18.84 3.96
N VAL A 47 -10.24 18.49 2.72
CA VAL A 47 -9.13 19.10 1.99
C VAL A 47 -9.65 19.59 0.64
N TYR A 48 -9.44 20.86 0.35
CA TYR A 48 -9.71 21.48 -0.95
C TYR A 48 -8.38 21.85 -1.62
N SER A 49 -8.30 21.68 -2.93
CA SER A 49 -7.18 22.15 -3.72
C SER A 49 -7.62 22.45 -5.16
N GLU A 50 -7.29 23.64 -5.64
CA GLU A 50 -7.54 24.10 -7.01
C GLU A 50 -6.22 24.51 -7.67
N HIS A 51 -5.91 23.94 -8.84
CA HIS A 51 -4.74 24.27 -9.64
C HIS A 51 -3.39 24.20 -8.89
N PHE A 52 -3.22 23.12 -8.12
CA PHE A 52 -1.99 22.79 -7.40
C PHE A 52 -1.47 21.41 -7.79
N PHE A 53 -2.38 20.44 -7.96
CA PHE A 53 -2.02 19.03 -8.09
C PHE A 53 -1.24 18.73 -9.37
N GLU A 54 -1.47 19.48 -10.45
CA GLU A 54 -0.75 19.40 -11.73
C GLU A 54 0.71 19.85 -11.67
N HIS A 55 1.07 20.61 -10.63
CA HIS A 55 2.45 21.06 -10.36
C HIS A 55 3.27 20.00 -9.60
N LEU A 56 2.64 18.89 -9.21
CA LEU A 56 3.29 17.76 -8.56
C LEU A 56 3.71 16.73 -9.61
N THR A 57 4.91 16.17 -9.47
CA THR A 57 5.21 14.89 -10.13
C THR A 57 4.26 13.81 -9.61
N GLN A 58 4.02 12.74 -10.37
CA GLN A 58 3.19 11.61 -9.92
C GLN A 58 3.60 11.08 -8.52
N ALA A 59 4.90 11.01 -8.24
CA ALA A 59 5.42 10.58 -6.94
C ALA A 59 5.09 11.57 -5.81
N GLU A 60 5.15 12.88 -6.08
CA GLU A 60 4.76 13.93 -5.14
C GLU A 60 3.23 13.93 -4.93
N GLY A 61 2.44 13.79 -5.99
CA GLY A 61 0.98 13.68 -5.92
C GLY A 61 0.52 12.48 -5.10
N LEU A 62 1.13 11.31 -5.31
CA LEU A 62 0.80 10.12 -4.52
C LEU A 62 1.19 10.27 -3.04
N ARG A 63 2.32 10.93 -2.73
CA ARG A 63 2.67 11.27 -1.33
C ARG A 63 1.66 12.25 -0.72
N PHE A 64 1.24 13.26 -1.47
CA PHE A 64 0.24 14.21 -1.00
C PHE A 64 -1.10 13.53 -0.70
N LEU A 65 -1.58 12.63 -1.58
CA LEU A 65 -2.81 11.88 -1.33
C LEU A 65 -2.69 10.94 -0.13
N ARG A 66 -1.53 10.32 0.11
CA ARG A 66 -1.26 9.54 1.34
C ARG A 66 -1.31 10.41 2.59
N GLU A 67 -0.80 11.63 2.51
CA GLU A 67 -0.87 12.59 3.61
C GLU A 67 -2.31 13.08 3.84
N CYS A 68 -3.09 13.29 2.78
CA CYS A 68 -4.53 13.55 2.89
C CYS A 68 -5.22 12.37 3.59
N ARG A 69 -4.98 11.13 3.14
CA ARG A 69 -5.49 9.91 3.79
C ARG A 69 -5.13 9.87 5.28
N ARG A 70 -3.90 10.24 5.65
CA ARG A 70 -3.42 10.19 7.03
C ARG A 70 -4.18 11.19 7.91
N VAL A 71 -4.33 12.43 7.47
CA VAL A 71 -4.93 13.49 8.30
C VAL A 71 -6.45 13.49 8.28
N LEU A 72 -7.10 12.97 7.25
CA LEU A 72 -8.56 12.96 7.13
C LEU A 72 -9.22 12.07 8.19
N LYS A 73 -10.32 12.57 8.76
CA LYS A 73 -11.26 11.73 9.52
C LYS A 73 -11.91 10.70 8.59
N PRO A 74 -12.28 9.51 9.09
CA PRO A 74 -13.11 8.59 8.32
C PRO A 74 -14.41 9.29 7.87
N GLY A 75 -14.81 9.07 6.62
CA GLY A 75 -15.95 9.74 5.98
C GLY A 75 -15.66 11.13 5.43
N ALA A 76 -14.49 11.73 5.70
CA ALA A 76 -14.12 13.04 5.21
C ALA A 76 -13.63 13.01 3.74
N PHE A 77 -13.60 14.19 3.10
CA PHE A 77 -13.40 14.31 1.65
C PHE A 77 -12.17 15.14 1.26
N VAL A 78 -11.58 14.79 0.12
CA VAL A 78 -10.66 15.63 -0.65
C VAL A 78 -11.37 16.07 -1.94
N ARG A 79 -11.38 17.36 -2.24
CA ARG A 79 -11.80 17.89 -3.54
C ARG A 79 -10.61 18.48 -4.26
N ILE A 80 -10.38 17.99 -5.48
CA ILE A 80 -9.27 18.43 -6.34
C ILE A 80 -9.87 18.96 -7.64
N ALA A 81 -9.52 20.20 -7.99
CA ALA A 81 -9.90 20.86 -9.23
C ALA A 81 -8.64 21.26 -10.01
N MET A 82 -8.55 20.90 -11.29
CA MET A 82 -7.37 21.17 -12.13
C MET A 82 -7.71 21.11 -13.64
N PRO A 83 -6.76 21.42 -14.54
CA PRO A 83 -6.93 21.16 -15.97
C PRO A 83 -7.13 19.66 -16.25
N ASP A 84 -7.92 19.35 -17.27
CA ASP A 84 -8.17 17.96 -17.70
C ASP A 84 -7.29 17.60 -18.91
N LEU A 85 -6.52 16.52 -18.78
CA LEU A 85 -5.73 15.96 -19.87
C LEU A 85 -6.60 15.50 -21.04
N ASP A 86 -7.77 14.91 -20.79
CA ASP A 86 -8.65 14.42 -21.86
C ASP A 86 -9.21 15.58 -22.69
N GLU A 87 -9.54 16.71 -22.04
CA GLU A 87 -9.94 17.94 -22.74
C GLU A 87 -8.79 18.49 -23.59
N LEU A 88 -7.56 18.51 -23.08
CA LEU A 88 -6.37 18.94 -23.81
C LEU A 88 -6.11 18.07 -25.06
N VAL A 89 -6.20 16.74 -24.91
CA VAL A 89 -6.04 15.79 -26.03
C VAL A 89 -7.19 15.92 -27.03
N GLY A 90 -8.42 16.12 -26.55
CA GLY A 90 -9.58 16.41 -27.39
C GLY A 90 -9.37 17.67 -28.24
N ARG A 91 -8.90 18.75 -27.62
CA ARG A 91 -8.52 19.99 -28.32
C ARG A 91 -7.42 19.76 -29.34
N TYR A 92 -6.38 19.00 -29.01
CA TYR A 92 -5.29 18.68 -29.95
C TYR A 92 -5.81 18.00 -31.23
N SER A 93 -6.81 17.13 -31.10
CA SER A 93 -7.41 16.40 -32.21
C SER A 93 -8.49 17.19 -32.97
N ALA A 94 -9.05 18.25 -32.39
CA ALA A 94 -10.11 19.06 -32.98
C ALA A 94 -9.61 19.94 -34.15
N GLU A 95 -10.51 20.25 -35.09
CA GLU A 95 -10.25 21.25 -36.14
C GLU A 95 -9.95 22.62 -35.52
N ASP A 96 -10.81 23.08 -34.60
CA ASP A 96 -10.59 24.26 -33.77
C ASP A 96 -9.80 23.93 -32.50
N TRP A 97 -8.53 23.54 -32.68
CA TRP A 97 -7.62 23.25 -31.58
C TRP A 97 -7.26 24.47 -30.73
N ARG A 98 -7.52 25.69 -31.24
CA ARG A 98 -7.35 26.93 -30.48
C ARG A 98 -8.46 27.09 -29.44
N GLY A 99 -9.67 26.63 -29.73
CA GLY A 99 -10.76 26.49 -28.77
C GLY A 99 -11.17 27.81 -28.12
N ASP A 100 -11.53 27.75 -26.82
CA ASP A 100 -12.08 28.87 -26.03
C ASP A 100 -11.14 30.07 -25.78
N GLY A 101 -9.90 29.97 -26.24
CA GLY A 101 -8.97 31.08 -26.21
C GLY A 101 -8.18 31.24 -24.91
N ASP A 102 -8.35 30.43 -23.86
CA ASP A 102 -7.81 30.75 -22.52
C ASP A 102 -6.27 30.90 -22.50
N MET A 103 -5.54 30.02 -23.20
CA MET A 103 -4.09 30.18 -23.39
C MET A 103 -3.75 31.44 -24.19
N PHE A 104 -4.52 31.75 -25.24
CA PHE A 104 -4.30 32.91 -26.11
C PHE A 104 -4.57 34.23 -25.37
N LYS A 105 -5.60 34.28 -24.53
CA LYS A 105 -5.88 35.40 -23.61
C LYS A 105 -4.74 35.68 -22.62
N LEU A 106 -3.83 34.72 -22.41
CA LEU A 106 -2.64 34.84 -21.55
C LEU A 106 -1.38 35.25 -22.33
N GLY A 107 -1.51 35.77 -23.56
CA GLY A 107 -0.39 36.29 -24.35
C GLY A 107 0.31 35.25 -25.22
N PHE A 108 -0.32 34.10 -25.46
CA PHE A 108 0.18 33.03 -26.32
C PHE A 108 -0.45 33.07 -27.73
N ASP A 109 -0.86 34.25 -28.20
CA ASP A 109 -1.43 34.50 -29.53
C ASP A 109 -0.55 34.00 -30.69
N TRP A 110 0.76 33.96 -30.44
CA TRP A 110 1.79 33.52 -31.39
C TRP A 110 1.84 32.01 -31.61
N VAL A 111 1.15 31.21 -30.78
CA VAL A 111 1.14 29.74 -30.91
C VAL A 111 0.53 29.35 -32.25
N SER A 112 1.37 28.77 -33.10
CA SER A 112 1.07 28.62 -34.53
C SER A 112 0.51 27.25 -34.89
N ASN A 113 0.80 26.23 -34.07
CA ASN A 113 0.45 24.85 -34.34
C ASN A 113 0.14 24.04 -33.07
N ARG A 114 -0.48 22.87 -33.27
CA ARG A 114 -0.93 21.95 -32.21
C ARG A 114 0.20 21.39 -31.34
N CYS A 115 1.38 21.17 -31.92
CA CYS A 115 2.53 20.63 -31.20
C CYS A 115 3.05 21.63 -30.16
N GLU A 116 3.14 22.91 -30.53
CA GLU A 116 3.49 23.99 -29.59
C GLU A 116 2.46 24.12 -28.47
N MET A 117 1.16 24.14 -28.80
CA MET A 117 0.07 24.20 -27.81
C MET A 117 0.15 23.08 -26.79
N LEU A 118 0.37 21.84 -27.24
CA LEU A 118 0.47 20.68 -26.35
C LEU A 118 1.70 20.77 -25.44
N ASN A 119 2.86 21.14 -25.98
CA ASN A 119 4.07 21.26 -25.16
C ASN A 119 3.97 22.40 -24.14
N ILE A 120 3.36 23.54 -24.52
CA ILE A 120 3.11 24.66 -23.60
C ILE A 120 2.18 24.21 -22.46
N SER A 121 1.05 23.62 -22.81
CA SER A 121 0.06 23.15 -21.82
C SER A 121 0.65 22.13 -20.82
N MET A 122 1.59 21.30 -21.28
CA MET A 122 2.23 20.25 -20.46
C MET A 122 3.44 20.73 -19.65
N ARG A 123 4.09 21.84 -20.00
CA ARG A 123 5.41 22.21 -19.44
C ARG A 123 5.51 23.64 -18.92
N GLU A 124 4.70 24.56 -19.43
CA GLU A 124 4.68 25.94 -18.94
C GLU A 124 3.93 26.04 -17.61
N TRP A 125 4.04 27.21 -16.96
CA TRP A 125 3.51 27.48 -15.61
C TRP A 125 4.01 26.53 -14.52
N GLY A 126 5.04 25.73 -14.81
CA GLY A 126 5.57 24.75 -13.87
C GLY A 126 4.71 23.50 -13.71
N HIS A 127 3.83 23.19 -14.68
CA HIS A 127 3.16 21.90 -14.73
C HIS A 127 4.20 20.76 -14.82
N LYS A 128 3.93 19.68 -14.08
CA LYS A 128 4.81 18.49 -14.07
C LYS A 128 4.06 17.23 -14.47
N HIS A 129 2.76 17.17 -14.21
CA HIS A 129 1.92 16.04 -14.54
C HIS A 129 0.48 16.49 -14.71
N LEU A 130 -0.08 16.35 -15.91
CA LEU A 130 -1.51 16.53 -16.12
C LEU A 130 -2.25 15.23 -15.83
N TYR A 131 -3.47 15.33 -15.34
CA TYR A 131 -4.30 14.21 -14.94
C TYR A 131 -5.56 14.20 -15.81
N ASN A 132 -6.02 13.00 -16.14
CA ASN A 132 -7.42 12.75 -16.47
C ASN A 132 -8.08 11.99 -15.31
N GLU A 133 -9.37 11.69 -15.46
CA GLU A 133 -10.15 10.97 -14.44
C GLU A 133 -9.57 9.58 -14.14
N GLU A 134 -9.18 8.82 -15.17
CA GLU A 134 -8.62 7.47 -15.01
C GLU A 134 -7.37 7.47 -14.14
N GLU A 135 -6.41 8.35 -14.45
CA GLU A 135 -5.15 8.42 -13.70
C GLU A 135 -5.37 8.89 -12.26
N LEU A 136 -6.24 9.87 -12.03
CA LEU A 136 -6.53 10.35 -10.67
C LEU A 136 -7.21 9.27 -9.82
N ILE A 137 -8.18 8.54 -10.38
CA ILE A 137 -8.81 7.38 -9.74
C ILE A 137 -7.74 6.35 -9.35
N ARG A 138 -6.84 6.04 -10.28
CA ARG A 138 -5.78 5.04 -10.07
C ARG A 138 -4.89 5.42 -8.89
N ILE A 139 -4.39 6.66 -8.84
CA ILE A 139 -3.49 7.08 -7.76
C ILE A 139 -4.22 7.34 -6.43
N ALA A 140 -5.48 7.76 -6.45
CA ALA A 140 -6.33 7.89 -5.26
C ALA A 140 -6.50 6.52 -4.58
N ARG A 141 -6.86 5.50 -5.37
CA ARG A 141 -6.94 4.12 -4.87
C ARG A 141 -5.59 3.63 -4.38
N MET A 142 -4.48 3.92 -5.06
CA MET A 142 -3.15 3.56 -4.53
C MET A 142 -2.83 4.22 -3.20
N ALA A 143 -3.29 5.46 -2.97
CA ALA A 143 -3.14 6.17 -1.71
C ALA A 143 -4.07 5.66 -0.61
N GLY A 144 -5.12 4.88 -0.95
CA GLY A 144 -6.14 4.41 -0.01
C GLY A 144 -7.31 5.38 0.18
N LEU A 145 -7.57 6.22 -0.82
CA LEU A 145 -8.78 7.04 -0.94
C LEU A 145 -9.68 6.43 -2.02
N GLU A 146 -11.00 6.51 -1.85
CA GLU A 146 -11.96 6.04 -2.85
C GLU A 146 -12.51 7.22 -3.65
N PRO A 147 -12.49 7.19 -4.99
CA PRO A 147 -13.18 8.18 -5.81
C PRO A 147 -14.70 8.09 -5.61
N VAL A 148 -15.33 9.23 -5.37
CA VAL A 148 -16.77 9.33 -5.16
C VAL A 148 -17.47 9.69 -6.46
N LYS A 149 -17.06 10.82 -7.06
CA LYS A 149 -17.62 11.31 -8.32
C LYS A 149 -16.73 12.35 -8.99
N ARG A 150 -16.89 12.45 -10.31
CA ARG A 150 -16.55 13.66 -11.08
C ARG A 150 -17.66 14.70 -10.87
N CYS A 151 -17.27 15.93 -10.62
CA CYS A 151 -18.18 17.03 -10.34
C CYS A 151 -18.18 18.07 -11.46
N GLU A 152 -19.31 18.74 -11.62
CA GLU A 152 -19.40 19.98 -12.37
C GLU A 152 -18.87 21.16 -11.54
N HIS A 153 -18.51 22.23 -12.25
CA HIS A 153 -17.99 23.47 -11.65
C HIS A 153 -18.97 24.04 -10.61
N GLY A 154 -18.47 24.30 -9.40
CA GLY A 154 -19.25 24.84 -8.29
C GLY A 154 -20.24 23.87 -7.64
N GLN A 155 -20.40 22.65 -8.15
CA GLN A 155 -21.33 21.65 -7.61
C GLN A 155 -20.63 20.65 -6.68
N SER A 156 -21.22 20.41 -5.51
CA SER A 156 -20.78 19.41 -4.53
C SER A 156 -21.96 19.01 -3.63
N ASP A 157 -21.91 17.78 -3.10
CA ASP A 157 -22.83 17.35 -2.03
C ASP A 157 -22.28 17.72 -0.63
N VAL A 158 -21.00 18.09 -0.54
CA VAL A 158 -20.35 18.57 0.66
C VAL A 158 -20.55 20.10 0.73
N PRO A 159 -21.30 20.62 1.71
CA PRO A 159 -21.67 22.03 1.77
C PRO A 159 -20.47 22.99 1.69
N GLU A 160 -19.35 22.62 2.32
CA GLU A 160 -18.13 23.41 2.38
C GLU A 160 -17.43 23.55 1.02
N PHE A 161 -17.72 22.67 0.06
CA PHE A 161 -17.13 22.66 -1.28
C PHE A 161 -18.01 23.31 -2.36
N VAL A 162 -19.24 23.71 -2.05
CA VAL A 162 -20.14 24.37 -3.01
C VAL A 162 -19.57 25.72 -3.45
N GLY A 163 -19.49 25.95 -4.77
CA GLY A 163 -19.09 27.22 -5.36
C GLY A 163 -17.63 27.63 -5.11
N ARG A 164 -16.71 26.68 -4.87
CA ARG A 164 -15.32 26.98 -4.50
C ARG A 164 -14.36 27.18 -5.66
N GLU A 165 -14.59 26.54 -6.80
CA GLU A 165 -13.72 26.72 -7.97
C GLU A 165 -13.76 28.17 -8.45
N THR A 166 -12.58 28.79 -8.58
CA THR A 166 -12.44 30.19 -8.95
C THR A 166 -11.97 30.38 -10.39
N ARG A 167 -11.50 29.31 -11.04
CA ARG A 167 -10.90 29.37 -12.38
C ARG A 167 -11.77 28.65 -13.42
N SER A 168 -11.88 29.23 -14.62
CA SER A 168 -12.54 28.60 -15.77
C SER A 168 -11.79 27.35 -16.26
N GLY A 169 -10.50 27.26 -15.97
CA GLY A 169 -9.62 26.13 -16.31
C GLY A 169 -9.78 24.90 -15.40
N SER A 170 -10.60 24.98 -14.35
CA SER A 170 -10.93 23.86 -13.47
C SER A 170 -11.92 22.92 -14.18
N ARG A 171 -11.39 21.96 -14.95
CA ARG A 171 -12.16 21.08 -15.86
C ARG A 171 -12.22 19.63 -15.40
N LEU A 172 -11.18 19.17 -14.72
CA LEU A 172 -11.21 17.92 -13.96
C LEU A 172 -11.44 18.26 -12.49
N ILE A 173 -12.65 18.03 -12.01
CA ILE A 173 -13.05 18.24 -10.62
C ILE A 173 -13.51 16.91 -10.05
N MET A 174 -12.81 16.43 -9.02
CA MET A 174 -13.01 15.10 -8.46
C MET A 174 -13.10 15.18 -6.95
N GLU A 175 -14.04 14.43 -6.40
CA GLU A 175 -14.18 14.22 -4.96
C GLU A 175 -13.71 12.81 -4.59
N LEU A 176 -12.82 12.73 -3.62
CA LEU A 176 -12.27 11.50 -3.06
C LEU A 176 -12.67 11.43 -1.58
N THR A 177 -12.91 10.25 -1.05
CA THR A 177 -13.22 10.06 0.37
C THR A 177 -12.24 9.10 1.03
N LEU A 178 -12.01 9.29 2.34
CA LEU A 178 -11.49 8.22 3.19
C LEU A 178 -12.69 7.39 3.67
N PRO A 179 -12.87 6.13 3.24
CA PRO A 179 -14.02 5.33 3.63
C PRO A 179 -14.13 5.17 5.15
N GLU A 180 -15.36 5.17 5.67
CA GLU A 180 -15.59 4.79 7.05
C GLU A 180 -15.26 3.30 7.25
N PRO A 181 -14.58 2.93 8.35
CA PRO A 181 -14.45 1.53 8.70
C PRO A 181 -15.84 0.96 8.97
N ALA A 182 -16.11 -0.26 8.48
CA ALA A 182 -17.37 -0.94 8.73
C ALA A 182 -17.68 -0.98 10.24
N ALA A 183 -18.84 -0.46 10.63
CA ALA A 183 -19.29 -0.45 12.01
C ALA A 183 -19.92 -1.79 12.41
N GLY A 184 -19.51 -2.37 13.54
CA GLY A 184 -20.23 -3.45 14.23
C GLY A 184 -19.61 -4.86 14.20
N THR A 185 -19.83 -5.59 15.30
CA THR A 185 -19.36 -6.96 15.65
C THR A 185 -17.84 -7.17 15.65
N ALA A 186 -17.37 -8.18 16.41
CA ALA A 186 -15.98 -8.60 16.36
C ALA A 186 -15.61 -8.94 14.91
N PRO A 187 -14.55 -8.38 14.32
CA PRO A 187 -14.27 -8.56 12.90
C PRO A 187 -13.84 -10.00 12.61
N LEU A 188 -14.40 -10.60 11.55
CA LEU A 188 -14.02 -11.93 11.09
C LEU A 188 -12.57 -11.93 10.56
N VAL A 189 -11.79 -12.93 10.96
CA VAL A 189 -10.44 -13.18 10.42
C VAL A 189 -10.46 -14.44 9.56
N SER A 190 -10.00 -14.33 8.31
CA SER A 190 -9.77 -15.50 7.46
C SER A 190 -8.34 -16.01 7.66
N VAL A 191 -8.19 -17.20 8.23
CA VAL A 191 -6.94 -17.95 8.28
C VAL A 191 -6.81 -18.77 7.00
N LEU A 192 -5.83 -18.45 6.17
CA LEU A 192 -5.66 -18.98 4.82
C LEU A 192 -4.47 -19.95 4.77
N ILE A 193 -4.72 -21.22 4.49
CA ILE A 193 -3.69 -22.27 4.49
C ILE A 193 -3.48 -22.79 3.06
N PRO A 194 -2.44 -22.32 2.34
CA PRO A 194 -2.04 -22.89 1.07
C PRO A 194 -1.28 -24.19 1.32
N ALA A 195 -1.96 -25.32 1.12
CA ALA A 195 -1.46 -26.64 1.50
C ALA A 195 -0.85 -27.39 0.29
N TYR A 196 0.29 -28.04 0.51
CA TYR A 196 1.00 -28.85 -0.47
C TYR A 196 1.73 -30.05 0.16
N ARG A 197 2.31 -29.89 1.36
CA ARG A 197 3.06 -30.94 2.07
C ARG A 197 2.30 -31.43 3.30
N ALA A 198 2.15 -32.75 3.43
CA ALA A 198 1.46 -33.34 4.57
C ALA A 198 2.31 -33.43 5.86
N ASP A 199 3.64 -33.37 5.75
CA ASP A 199 4.59 -33.68 6.84
C ASP A 199 4.29 -32.92 8.15
N TRP A 200 3.98 -31.62 8.05
CA TRP A 200 3.72 -30.74 9.19
C TRP A 200 2.34 -30.09 9.17
N PHE A 201 1.55 -30.33 8.11
CA PHE A 201 0.24 -29.70 7.91
C PHE A 201 -0.70 -29.91 9.10
N GLY A 202 -0.64 -31.07 9.76
CA GLY A 202 -1.43 -31.34 10.96
C GLY A 202 -1.12 -30.35 12.10
N HIS A 203 0.16 -29.99 12.31
CA HIS A 203 0.55 -29.00 13.31
C HIS A 203 0.11 -27.60 12.92
N ALA A 204 0.25 -27.22 11.65
CA ALA A 204 -0.22 -25.94 11.14
C ALA A 204 -1.73 -25.79 11.37
N LEU A 205 -2.53 -26.76 10.90
CA LEU A 205 -3.98 -26.77 11.05
C LEU A 205 -4.39 -26.72 12.54
N GLN A 206 -3.76 -27.53 13.39
CA GLN A 206 -4.04 -27.51 14.83
C GLN A 206 -3.75 -26.13 15.45
N SER A 207 -2.68 -25.45 15.05
CA SER A 207 -2.33 -24.11 15.55
C SER A 207 -3.36 -23.04 15.16
N ALA A 208 -4.02 -23.20 14.01
CA ALA A 208 -5.16 -22.36 13.60
C ALA A 208 -6.42 -22.69 14.41
N GLN A 209 -6.71 -23.98 14.64
CA GLN A 209 -7.90 -24.40 15.39
C GLN A 209 -7.88 -23.98 16.86
N THR A 210 -6.69 -23.93 17.46
CA THR A 210 -6.48 -23.64 18.89
C THR A 210 -6.28 -22.17 19.22
N GLN A 211 -6.53 -21.27 18.26
CA GLN A 211 -6.52 -19.83 18.52
C GLN A 211 -7.56 -19.44 19.57
N THR A 212 -7.21 -18.52 20.46
CA THR A 212 -8.11 -17.96 21.49
C THR A 212 -9.19 -17.05 20.90
N CYS A 213 -9.03 -16.61 19.66
CA CYS A 213 -10.03 -15.84 18.93
C CYS A 213 -11.07 -16.77 18.30
N ASP A 214 -12.33 -16.65 18.70
CA ASP A 214 -13.42 -17.49 18.19
C ASP A 214 -13.89 -17.12 16.79
N ASN A 215 -13.91 -15.81 16.46
CA ASN A 215 -14.48 -15.31 15.22
C ASN A 215 -13.49 -15.39 14.04
N ILE A 216 -13.12 -16.63 13.71
CA ILE A 216 -12.25 -16.95 12.59
C ILE A 216 -12.92 -17.95 11.64
N GLU A 217 -12.57 -17.87 10.37
CA GLU A 217 -12.76 -18.96 9.42
C GLU A 217 -11.40 -19.51 9.00
N ILE A 218 -11.30 -20.82 8.77
CA ILE A 218 -10.07 -21.48 8.35
C ILE A 218 -10.32 -22.03 6.95
N ILE A 219 -9.58 -21.54 5.97
CA ILE A 219 -9.74 -21.94 4.57
C ILE A 219 -8.48 -22.66 4.13
N VAL A 220 -8.63 -23.94 3.80
CA VAL A 220 -7.53 -24.77 3.27
C VAL A 220 -7.74 -24.94 1.77
N SER A 221 -6.70 -24.62 1.00
CA SER A 221 -6.66 -24.88 -0.43
C SER A 221 -5.48 -25.81 -0.71
N ASP A 222 -5.81 -27.04 -1.09
CA ASP A 222 -4.90 -28.16 -1.18
C ASP A 222 -4.47 -28.43 -2.63
N ASP A 223 -3.19 -28.22 -2.87
CA ASP A 223 -2.48 -28.38 -4.13
C ASP A 223 -1.55 -29.61 -4.13
N SER A 224 -1.62 -30.44 -3.09
CA SER A 224 -0.75 -31.60 -2.91
C SER A 224 -1.03 -32.70 -3.95
N PRO A 225 -0.05 -33.56 -4.25
CA PRO A 225 -0.25 -34.65 -5.21
C PRO A 225 -1.03 -35.85 -4.65
N SER A 226 -1.27 -35.92 -3.34
CA SER A 226 -1.87 -37.07 -2.64
C SER A 226 -3.19 -36.71 -1.93
N GLU A 227 -3.85 -37.68 -1.29
CA GLU A 227 -5.08 -37.47 -0.50
C GLU A 227 -4.83 -37.32 1.02
N GLU A 228 -3.56 -37.23 1.42
CA GLU A 228 -3.17 -37.20 2.84
C GLU A 228 -3.69 -35.93 3.54
N ILE A 229 -3.45 -34.76 2.95
CA ILE A 229 -3.95 -33.47 3.46
C ILE A 229 -5.48 -33.49 3.52
N GLY A 230 -6.14 -33.89 2.44
CA GLY A 230 -7.60 -34.02 2.41
C GLY A 230 -8.14 -34.93 3.53
N SER A 231 -7.45 -36.01 3.86
CA SER A 231 -7.85 -36.91 4.95
C SER A 231 -7.71 -36.25 6.32
N ILE A 232 -6.63 -35.50 6.56
CA ILE A 232 -6.42 -34.70 7.78
C ILE A 232 -7.54 -33.66 7.92
N VAL A 233 -7.81 -32.89 6.87
CA VAL A 233 -8.82 -31.82 6.90
C VAL A 233 -10.22 -32.37 7.12
N ARG A 234 -10.61 -33.44 6.40
CA ARG A 234 -11.92 -34.08 6.57
C ARG A 234 -12.12 -34.62 7.99
N ALA A 235 -11.07 -35.09 8.65
CA ALA A 235 -11.14 -35.48 10.06
C ALA A 235 -11.36 -34.25 10.97
N ALA A 236 -10.60 -33.17 10.77
CA ALA A 236 -10.73 -31.94 11.54
C ALA A 236 -12.11 -31.27 11.40
N MET A 237 -12.69 -31.24 10.19
CA MET A 237 -14.02 -30.67 9.91
C MET A 237 -15.17 -31.37 10.66
N LYS A 238 -14.97 -32.59 11.16
CA LYS A 238 -15.96 -33.27 12.01
C LYS A 238 -16.12 -32.54 13.35
N ALA A 239 -15.02 -32.03 13.89
CA ALA A 239 -14.97 -31.32 15.17
C ALA A 239 -15.06 -29.80 15.05
N ASP A 240 -14.57 -29.21 13.95
CA ASP A 240 -14.49 -27.76 13.78
C ASP A 240 -15.21 -27.30 12.51
N LYS A 241 -16.33 -26.58 12.69
CA LYS A 241 -17.17 -26.07 11.60
C LYS A 241 -16.64 -24.80 10.93
N ARG A 242 -15.57 -24.21 11.47
CA ARG A 242 -14.92 -23.02 10.88
C ARG A 242 -14.06 -23.38 9.67
N ILE A 243 -13.77 -24.67 9.45
CA ILE A 243 -12.88 -25.15 8.41
C ILE A 243 -13.64 -25.35 7.09
N SER A 244 -13.14 -24.74 6.02
CA SER A 244 -13.52 -24.97 4.63
C SER A 244 -12.35 -25.58 3.85
N TYR A 245 -12.63 -26.56 2.99
CA TYR A 245 -11.61 -27.32 2.25
C TYR A 245 -11.86 -27.27 0.75
N TYR A 246 -10.81 -26.94 -0.01
CA TYR A 246 -10.85 -26.87 -1.46
C TYR A 246 -9.68 -27.68 -2.03
N ARG A 247 -9.98 -28.72 -2.80
CA ARG A 247 -8.97 -29.53 -3.50
C ARG A 247 -8.76 -28.98 -4.91
N ASN A 248 -7.51 -28.79 -5.31
CA ASN A 248 -7.16 -28.41 -6.68
C ASN A 248 -6.91 -29.65 -7.52
N THR A 249 -7.66 -29.80 -8.62
CA THR A 249 -7.46 -30.92 -9.56
C THR A 249 -7.71 -30.42 -10.98
N PRO A 250 -6.66 -30.21 -11.80
CA PRO A 250 -5.23 -30.40 -11.48
C PRO A 250 -4.69 -29.36 -10.46
N PRO A 251 -3.48 -29.57 -9.90
CA PRO A 251 -2.81 -28.55 -9.09
C PRO A 251 -2.69 -27.21 -9.83
N GLU A 252 -2.96 -26.11 -9.15
CA GLU A 252 -2.94 -24.74 -9.68
C GLU A 252 -1.56 -24.06 -9.50
N GLY A 253 -0.70 -24.60 -8.62
CA GLY A 253 0.62 -24.08 -8.30
C GLY A 253 0.60 -23.05 -7.16
N GLY A 254 1.73 -22.91 -6.46
CA GLY A 254 1.81 -22.15 -5.20
C GLY A 254 1.27 -20.71 -5.27
N MET A 255 1.57 -19.95 -6.32
CA MET A 255 1.06 -18.57 -6.45
C MET A 255 -0.46 -18.53 -6.61
N ASN A 256 -1.01 -19.34 -7.52
CA ASN A 256 -2.45 -19.41 -7.74
C ASN A 256 -3.19 -19.93 -6.49
N ASN A 257 -2.57 -20.83 -5.73
CA ASN A 257 -3.14 -21.31 -4.48
C ASN A 257 -3.35 -20.18 -3.46
N TYR A 258 -2.38 -19.26 -3.32
CA TYR A 258 -2.51 -18.06 -2.51
C TYR A 258 -3.59 -17.09 -3.02
N LEU A 259 -3.68 -16.91 -4.35
CA LEU A 259 -4.68 -16.04 -5.00
C LEU A 259 -6.10 -16.56 -4.78
N LYS A 260 -6.30 -17.87 -4.92
CA LYS A 260 -7.58 -18.56 -4.69
C LYS A 260 -8.04 -18.37 -3.25
N LEU A 261 -7.15 -18.60 -2.28
CA LEU A 261 -7.44 -18.38 -0.87
C LEU A 261 -7.84 -16.93 -0.57
N TYR A 262 -7.13 -15.96 -1.14
CA TYR A 262 -7.46 -14.55 -0.99
C TYR A 262 -8.86 -14.22 -1.52
N ALA A 263 -9.22 -14.78 -2.67
CA ALA A 263 -10.53 -14.60 -3.28
C ALA A 263 -11.64 -15.24 -2.43
N LEU A 264 -11.38 -16.40 -1.82
CA LEU A 264 -12.34 -17.14 -0.97
C LEU A 264 -12.54 -16.50 0.41
N ALA A 265 -11.55 -15.76 0.92
CA ALA A 265 -11.60 -15.11 2.23
C ALA A 265 -12.82 -14.18 2.36
N LYS A 266 -13.54 -14.23 3.48
CA LYS A 266 -14.68 -13.35 3.79
C LYS A 266 -14.39 -12.41 4.96
N GLY A 267 -13.29 -12.64 5.66
CA GLY A 267 -12.85 -11.85 6.80
C GLY A 267 -12.43 -10.43 6.41
N VAL A 268 -12.66 -9.53 7.34
CA VAL A 268 -12.12 -8.15 7.30
C VAL A 268 -10.59 -8.20 7.36
N TYR A 269 -10.05 -9.17 8.10
CA TYR A 269 -8.62 -9.41 8.21
C TYR A 269 -8.24 -10.73 7.57
N VAL A 270 -7.04 -10.74 6.99
CA VAL A 270 -6.42 -11.92 6.39
C VAL A 270 -5.17 -12.27 7.16
N LYS A 271 -5.04 -13.56 7.47
CA LYS A 271 -3.86 -14.18 8.07
C LYS A 271 -3.51 -15.42 7.25
N TYR A 272 -2.40 -15.40 6.53
CA TYR A 272 -1.89 -16.63 5.93
C TYR A 272 -1.23 -17.51 7.00
N LEU A 273 -1.23 -18.82 6.76
CA LEU A 273 -0.49 -19.80 7.55
C LEU A 273 0.04 -20.86 6.59
N ASN A 274 1.35 -20.86 6.33
CA ASN A 274 1.96 -21.91 5.54
C ASN A 274 1.82 -23.27 6.23
N ASP A 275 1.78 -24.33 5.42
CA ASP A 275 1.54 -25.70 5.88
C ASP A 275 2.69 -26.32 6.69
N ASP A 276 3.85 -25.67 6.72
CA ASP A 276 5.04 -26.04 7.51
C ASP A 276 5.26 -25.20 8.78
N ASP A 277 4.53 -24.09 8.93
CA ASP A 277 4.65 -23.14 10.03
C ASP A 277 3.58 -23.35 11.14
N THR A 278 3.70 -22.63 12.26
CA THR A 278 2.68 -22.64 13.33
C THR A 278 2.44 -21.26 13.94
N LEU A 279 1.25 -21.06 14.52
CA LEU A 279 0.87 -19.87 15.27
C LEU A 279 0.84 -20.12 16.78
N ALA A 280 1.22 -19.13 17.57
CA ALA A 280 0.96 -19.13 19.01
C ALA A 280 -0.55 -19.02 19.28
N PRO A 281 -1.11 -19.62 20.36
CA PRO A 281 -2.56 -19.62 20.61
C PRO A 281 -3.20 -18.23 20.68
N THR A 282 -2.47 -17.21 21.14
CA THR A 282 -2.97 -15.83 21.26
C THR A 282 -2.62 -14.94 20.07
N CYS A 283 -2.11 -15.50 18.95
CA CYS A 283 -1.60 -14.73 17.82
C CYS A 283 -2.67 -13.79 17.25
N ILE A 284 -3.83 -14.33 16.86
CA ILE A 284 -4.88 -13.54 16.20
C ILE A 284 -5.47 -12.51 17.16
N GLU A 285 -5.74 -12.90 18.41
CA GLU A 285 -6.29 -12.00 19.44
C GLU A 285 -5.38 -10.77 19.66
N LYS A 286 -4.06 -10.98 19.82
CA LYS A 286 -3.10 -9.89 20.02
C LYS A 286 -3.00 -8.98 18.81
N MET A 287 -3.00 -9.54 17.60
CA MET A 287 -2.95 -8.73 16.38
C MET A 287 -4.26 -7.93 16.15
N LEU A 288 -5.42 -8.49 16.50
CA LEU A 288 -6.70 -7.78 16.46
C LEU A 288 -6.76 -6.62 17.46
N ALA A 289 -6.23 -6.82 18.67
CA ALA A 289 -6.16 -5.77 19.68
C ALA A 289 -5.39 -4.54 19.19
N VAL A 290 -4.31 -4.76 18.42
CA VAL A 290 -3.56 -3.67 17.78
C VAL A 290 -4.43 -2.92 16.77
N PHE A 291 -5.10 -3.62 15.85
CA PHE A 291 -5.94 -2.95 14.85
C PHE A 291 -7.12 -2.18 15.45
N SER A 292 -7.64 -2.65 16.58
CA SER A 292 -8.71 -1.98 17.33
C SER A 292 -8.18 -0.69 17.98
N ALA A 293 -7.01 -0.76 18.63
CA ALA A 293 -6.40 0.39 19.29
C ALA A 293 -5.77 1.40 18.32
N ARG A 294 -5.37 0.94 17.12
CA ARG A 294 -4.62 1.72 16.12
C ARG A 294 -5.21 1.55 14.72
N PRO A 295 -6.31 2.25 14.42
CA PRO A 295 -6.95 2.17 13.12
C PRO A 295 -6.08 2.61 11.92
N GLU A 296 -4.98 3.35 12.15
CA GLU A 296 -3.96 3.79 11.19
C GLU A 296 -2.97 2.69 10.77
N VAL A 297 -2.91 1.59 11.53
CA VAL A 297 -2.06 0.45 11.21
C VAL A 297 -2.68 -0.33 10.05
N ALA A 298 -1.90 -0.49 8.98
CA ALA A 298 -2.27 -1.27 7.80
C ALA A 298 -1.84 -2.75 7.93
N LEU A 299 -0.80 -3.01 8.72
CA LEU A 299 -0.15 -4.31 8.83
C LEU A 299 0.35 -4.55 10.26
N VAL A 300 0.02 -5.70 10.85
CA VAL A 300 0.59 -6.14 12.13
C VAL A 300 1.51 -7.33 11.86
N THR A 301 2.70 -7.31 12.43
CA THR A 301 3.67 -8.39 12.41
C THR A 301 4.16 -8.66 13.85
N SER A 302 4.85 -9.76 14.05
CA SER A 302 5.46 -10.13 15.33
C SER A 302 6.90 -10.58 15.14
N ARG A 303 7.62 -10.77 16.26
CA ARG A 303 8.77 -11.67 16.22
C ARG A 303 8.29 -13.04 15.73
N ARG A 304 9.19 -13.77 15.07
CA ARG A 304 8.99 -15.16 14.71
C ARG A 304 10.14 -16.00 15.23
N ALA A 305 9.83 -17.15 15.81
CA ALA A 305 10.83 -18.15 16.16
C ALA A 305 11.22 -18.95 14.91
N ARG A 306 12.38 -19.59 14.93
CA ARG A 306 12.83 -20.49 13.86
C ARG A 306 13.00 -21.89 14.42
N ILE A 307 12.56 -22.89 13.66
CA ILE A 307 12.77 -24.31 13.97
C ILE A 307 13.26 -25.06 12.73
N ASP A 308 13.93 -26.18 12.93
CA ASP A 308 14.30 -27.10 11.85
C ASP A 308 13.14 -28.05 11.47
N GLU A 309 13.39 -28.96 10.54
CA GLU A 309 12.43 -29.97 10.07
C GLU A 309 11.97 -30.96 11.15
N HIS A 310 12.74 -31.10 12.24
CA HIS A 310 12.42 -31.95 13.38
C HIS A 310 11.75 -31.18 14.53
N GLY A 311 11.65 -29.85 14.41
CA GLY A 311 11.06 -28.98 15.44
C GLY A 311 12.04 -28.51 16.50
N ASN A 312 13.35 -28.69 16.31
CA ASN A 312 14.35 -28.11 17.22
C ASN A 312 14.54 -26.63 16.92
N ASP A 313 14.78 -25.83 17.96
CA ASP A 313 15.05 -24.40 17.84
C ASP A 313 16.28 -24.13 16.97
N LEU A 314 16.15 -23.16 16.07
CA LEU A 314 17.24 -22.62 15.28
C LEU A 314 17.58 -21.19 15.75
N PRO A 315 18.87 -20.79 15.70
CA PRO A 315 19.25 -19.42 16.01
C PRO A 315 18.65 -18.43 15.01
N ASP A 316 18.49 -17.18 15.43
CA ASP A 316 18.05 -16.12 14.54
C ASP A 316 19.04 -15.87 13.39
N VAL A 317 18.49 -15.43 12.25
CA VAL A 317 19.24 -14.82 11.15
C VAL A 317 18.90 -13.33 11.11
N LEU A 318 19.64 -12.53 10.33
CA LEU A 318 19.41 -11.08 10.21
C LEU A 318 17.95 -10.69 9.94
N ALA A 319 17.18 -11.54 9.25
CA ALA A 319 15.77 -11.27 8.94
C ALA A 319 14.78 -11.66 10.07
N THR A 320 15.21 -12.45 11.06
CA THR A 320 14.38 -12.92 12.20
C THR A 320 14.86 -12.37 13.54
N GLU A 321 16.03 -11.72 13.58
CA GLU A 321 16.49 -10.97 14.75
C GLU A 321 15.40 -10.01 15.25
N PRO A 322 15.19 -9.92 16.58
CA PRO A 322 14.21 -9.01 17.14
C PRO A 322 14.50 -7.56 16.72
N LEU A 323 13.51 -6.90 16.11
CA LEU A 323 13.63 -5.48 15.77
C LEU A 323 13.66 -4.60 17.03
N SER A 324 12.99 -5.06 18.08
CA SER A 324 12.82 -4.37 19.36
C SER A 324 12.49 -5.39 20.46
N SER A 325 12.88 -5.09 21.69
CA SER A 325 12.46 -5.86 22.89
C SER A 325 11.06 -5.50 23.38
N GLU A 326 10.44 -4.48 22.78
CA GLU A 326 9.11 -3.98 23.14
C GLU A 326 8.28 -3.78 21.87
N ASP A 327 6.96 -3.81 22.02
CA ASP A 327 6.04 -3.53 20.93
C ASP A 327 6.20 -2.10 20.42
N ILE A 328 6.28 -1.96 19.11
CA ILE A 328 6.51 -0.66 18.46
C ILE A 328 5.69 -0.53 17.17
N GLU A 329 5.26 0.70 16.92
CA GLU A 329 4.72 1.12 15.64
C GLU A 329 5.86 1.63 14.75
N LEU A 330 5.84 1.25 13.49
CA LEU A 330 6.81 1.62 12.46
C LEU A 330 6.11 2.50 11.43
N GLU A 331 6.67 3.67 11.14
CA GLU A 331 6.15 4.54 10.08
C GLU A 331 6.27 3.82 8.74
N GLY A 332 5.14 3.73 8.01
CA GLY A 332 5.02 2.94 6.78
C GLY A 332 6.10 3.26 5.75
N ALA A 333 6.28 4.54 5.42
CA ALA A 333 7.22 4.97 4.39
C ALA A 333 8.69 4.70 4.75
N SER A 334 9.12 4.98 5.99
CA SER A 334 10.51 4.71 6.40
C SER A 334 10.79 3.21 6.55
N CYS A 335 9.78 2.43 6.99
CA CYS A 335 9.83 0.98 7.00
C CYS A 335 9.96 0.40 5.57
N ALA A 336 9.10 0.81 4.64
CA ALA A 336 9.15 0.37 3.23
C ALA A 336 10.49 0.72 2.57
N ASN A 337 10.97 1.95 2.78
CA ASN A 337 12.29 2.38 2.31
C ASN A 337 13.40 1.47 2.84
N THR A 338 13.39 1.15 4.15
CA THR A 338 14.44 0.32 4.75
C THR A 338 14.35 -1.13 4.29
N LEU A 339 13.14 -1.72 4.14
CA LEU A 339 12.96 -3.06 3.58
C LEU A 339 13.60 -3.16 2.19
N VAL A 340 13.19 -2.28 1.26
CA VAL A 340 13.69 -2.27 -0.13
C VAL A 340 15.19 -2.04 -0.19
N ARG A 341 15.71 -1.09 0.59
CA ARG A 341 17.13 -0.73 0.54
C ARG A 341 18.01 -1.77 1.20
N SER A 342 17.59 -2.37 2.31
CA SER A 342 18.35 -3.42 3.00
C SER A 342 18.29 -4.73 2.23
N GLY A 343 17.19 -5.01 1.53
CA GLY A 343 16.93 -6.32 0.93
C GLY A 343 16.59 -7.38 1.98
N LEU A 344 16.17 -6.96 3.19
CA LEU A 344 15.83 -7.83 4.31
C LEU A 344 14.34 -7.78 4.55
N ASN A 345 13.67 -8.93 4.50
CA ASN A 345 12.27 -9.04 4.93
C ASN A 345 12.20 -9.32 6.44
N PHE A 346 12.30 -8.26 7.24
CA PHE A 346 12.12 -8.35 8.70
C PHE A 346 10.66 -8.34 9.15
N ILE A 347 9.72 -8.00 8.25
CA ILE A 347 8.26 -8.19 8.50
C ILE A 347 7.95 -9.68 8.58
N GLY A 348 8.66 -10.50 7.82
CA GLY A 348 8.50 -11.95 7.78
C GLY A 348 7.61 -12.41 6.63
N GLU A 349 7.51 -13.72 6.53
CA GLU A 349 6.63 -14.42 5.60
C GLU A 349 5.14 -14.21 5.95
N PRO A 350 4.21 -14.55 5.05
CA PRO A 350 2.77 -14.35 5.27
C PRO A 350 2.24 -14.97 6.57
N THR A 351 2.84 -16.05 7.07
CA THR A 351 2.51 -16.64 8.38
C THR A 351 2.73 -15.69 9.55
N THR A 352 3.66 -14.75 9.46
CA THR A 352 4.00 -13.84 10.57
C THR A 352 3.11 -12.59 10.59
N ALA A 353 2.64 -12.12 9.45
CA ALA A 353 1.87 -10.88 9.35
C ALA A 353 0.35 -11.08 9.27
N MET A 354 -0.44 -10.08 9.70
CA MET A 354 -1.89 -9.99 9.54
C MET A 354 -2.25 -8.59 9.04
N PHE A 355 -3.23 -8.47 8.15
CA PHE A 355 -3.58 -7.20 7.51
C PHE A 355 -5.05 -7.15 7.13
N ARG A 356 -5.55 -5.93 6.84
CA ARG A 356 -6.93 -5.71 6.37
C ARG A 356 -7.04 -6.13 4.89
N LYS A 357 -8.03 -6.95 4.55
CA LYS A 357 -8.23 -7.44 3.19
C LYS A 357 -8.41 -6.28 2.18
N ASP A 358 -9.21 -5.29 2.52
CA ASP A 358 -9.52 -4.21 1.56
C ASP A 358 -8.32 -3.30 1.23
N GLU A 359 -7.23 -3.42 2.01
CA GLU A 359 -6.02 -2.63 1.78
C GLU A 359 -5.20 -3.08 0.55
N LEU A 360 -5.53 -4.23 -0.05
CA LEU A 360 -4.89 -4.72 -1.29
C LEU A 360 -5.84 -4.78 -2.50
N VAL A 361 -7.08 -4.31 -2.38
CA VAL A 361 -8.06 -4.39 -3.48
C VAL A 361 -7.61 -3.65 -4.74
N HIS A 362 -6.83 -2.57 -4.60
CA HIS A 362 -6.33 -1.77 -5.73
C HIS A 362 -5.27 -2.47 -6.59
N VAL A 363 -4.69 -3.57 -6.12
CA VAL A 363 -3.71 -4.38 -6.87
C VAL A 363 -4.28 -5.71 -7.34
N MET A 364 -5.58 -5.95 -7.15
CA MET A 364 -6.25 -7.12 -7.70
C MET A 364 -6.19 -7.11 -9.25
N PRO A 365 -6.14 -8.28 -9.92
CA PRO A 365 -6.34 -9.63 -9.36
C PRO A 365 -5.12 -10.22 -8.63
N HIS A 366 -4.02 -9.48 -8.50
CA HIS A 366 -2.75 -10.01 -8.01
C HIS A 366 -2.22 -9.26 -6.77
N PRO A 367 -2.63 -9.61 -5.53
CA PRO A 367 -2.18 -8.96 -4.29
C PRO A 367 -0.65 -8.96 -4.10
N MET A 368 0.05 -9.92 -4.72
CA MET A 368 1.52 -9.96 -4.76
C MET A 368 2.15 -9.11 -5.89
N ALA A 369 1.43 -8.12 -6.42
CA ALA A 369 1.95 -7.18 -7.41
C ALA A 369 2.27 -5.83 -6.76
N PHE A 370 3.35 -5.19 -7.20
CA PHE A 370 3.74 -3.86 -6.75
C PHE A 370 4.13 -2.98 -7.93
N GLY A 371 3.48 -1.81 -8.05
CA GLY A 371 3.76 -0.84 -9.11
C GLY A 371 3.50 -1.33 -10.53
N GLY A 372 2.63 -2.34 -10.69
CA GLY A 372 2.29 -2.99 -11.97
C GLY A 372 3.09 -4.25 -12.27
N MET A 373 4.06 -4.61 -11.42
CA MET A 373 4.88 -5.82 -11.58
C MET A 373 4.41 -6.91 -10.62
N VAL A 374 4.09 -8.09 -11.15
CA VAL A 374 3.88 -9.30 -10.35
C VAL A 374 5.24 -9.77 -9.80
N ALA A 375 5.33 -9.91 -8.47
CA ALA A 375 6.56 -10.35 -7.83
C ALA A 375 6.61 -11.88 -7.71
N PHE A 376 7.71 -12.46 -8.18
CA PHE A 376 8.01 -13.89 -8.06
C PHE A 376 9.18 -14.08 -7.09
N GLY A 377 9.07 -15.06 -6.18
CA GLY A 377 10.09 -15.33 -5.15
C GLY A 377 10.20 -14.27 -4.05
N ALA A 378 9.35 -13.24 -4.07
CA ALA A 378 9.22 -12.20 -3.04
C ALA A 378 7.81 -11.58 -3.05
N GLY A 379 6.77 -12.41 -3.25
CA GLY A 379 5.38 -11.95 -3.40
C GLY A 379 4.83 -11.30 -2.13
N ASP A 380 5.25 -11.78 -0.97
CA ASP A 380 4.98 -11.22 0.34
C ASP A 380 5.48 -9.76 0.46
N MET A 381 6.69 -9.49 0.00
CA MET A 381 7.25 -8.15 -0.03
C MET A 381 6.43 -7.18 -0.88
N ALA A 382 5.85 -7.63 -1.99
CA ALA A 382 4.95 -6.80 -2.77
C ALA A 382 3.68 -6.41 -1.98
N MET A 383 3.12 -7.35 -1.21
CA MET A 383 1.98 -7.08 -0.33
C MET A 383 2.37 -6.08 0.76
N TRP A 384 3.50 -6.30 1.46
CA TRP A 384 3.99 -5.41 2.51
C TRP A 384 4.21 -3.98 2.01
N LEU A 385 4.78 -3.80 0.82
CA LEU A 385 5.02 -2.46 0.25
C LEU A 385 3.72 -1.73 -0.11
N ASN A 386 2.70 -2.43 -0.58
CA ASN A 386 1.38 -1.81 -0.80
C ASN A 386 0.75 -1.36 0.52
N LEU A 387 0.78 -2.21 1.55
CA LEU A 387 0.21 -1.92 2.87
C LEU A 387 0.94 -0.76 3.56
N LEU A 388 2.28 -0.79 3.57
CA LEU A 388 3.12 0.28 4.12
C LEU A 388 3.01 1.60 3.34
N GLY A 389 2.52 1.54 2.10
CA GLY A 389 2.18 2.72 1.32
C GLY A 389 0.85 3.36 1.71
N ARG A 390 0.02 2.70 2.53
CA ARG A 390 -1.30 3.20 2.94
C ARG A 390 -1.42 3.45 4.45
N GLY A 391 -0.52 2.88 5.24
CA GLY A 391 -0.50 3.07 6.70
C GLY A 391 0.76 2.54 7.34
N ASN A 392 0.77 2.56 8.67
CA ASN A 392 1.91 2.12 9.47
C ASN A 392 1.92 0.60 9.64
N ALA A 393 3.09 0.05 9.99
CA ALA A 393 3.17 -1.31 10.50
C ALA A 393 3.24 -1.30 12.04
N TYR A 394 2.82 -2.39 12.66
CA TYR A 394 3.01 -2.61 14.09
C TYR A 394 3.76 -3.91 14.32
N TYR A 395 4.80 -3.86 15.13
CA TYR A 395 5.64 -5.00 15.48
C TYR A 395 5.39 -5.39 16.94
N ILE A 396 4.95 -6.63 17.14
CA ILE A 396 4.81 -7.25 18.45
C ILE A 396 6.12 -7.98 18.79
N ALA A 397 6.74 -7.65 19.92
CA ALA A 397 8.06 -8.20 20.28
C ALA A 397 8.01 -9.68 20.68
N GLU A 398 6.85 -10.16 21.12
CA GLU A 398 6.61 -11.57 21.39
C GLU A 398 6.62 -12.41 20.12
N ALA A 399 7.17 -13.62 20.20
CA ALA A 399 7.12 -14.57 19.09
C ALA A 399 5.71 -15.18 18.99
N LEU A 400 4.92 -14.74 18.00
CA LEU A 400 3.55 -15.23 17.78
C LEU A 400 3.42 -16.22 16.61
N SER A 401 4.50 -16.43 15.87
CA SER A 401 4.62 -17.42 14.81
C SER A 401 5.95 -18.16 14.93
N THR A 402 5.97 -19.37 14.38
CA THR A 402 7.18 -20.16 14.24
C THR A 402 7.36 -20.55 12.79
N PHE A 403 8.51 -20.15 12.23
CA PHE A 403 8.93 -20.44 10.87
C PHE A 403 9.76 -21.72 10.83
N ARG A 404 9.37 -22.68 10.01
CA ARG A 404 10.14 -23.92 9.81
C ARG A 404 11.12 -23.78 8.66
N ALA A 405 12.39 -24.08 8.90
CA ALA A 405 13.41 -24.13 7.86
C ALA A 405 13.72 -25.58 7.50
N HIS A 406 13.54 -25.95 6.23
CA HIS A 406 13.86 -27.30 5.76
C HIS A 406 14.33 -27.30 4.28
N PRO A 407 15.08 -28.33 3.83
CA PRO A 407 15.68 -28.35 2.49
C PRO A 407 14.65 -28.36 1.35
N GLY A 408 13.48 -28.94 1.58
CA GLY A 408 12.39 -29.05 0.61
C GLY A 408 11.60 -27.77 0.35
N GLN A 409 11.95 -26.63 0.97
CA GLN A 409 11.27 -25.37 0.70
C GLN A 409 11.60 -24.84 -0.69
N ARG A 410 10.55 -24.44 -1.41
CA ARG A 410 10.65 -23.91 -2.78
C ARG A 410 11.61 -22.71 -2.90
N GLN A 411 11.75 -21.93 -1.84
CA GLN A 411 12.67 -20.79 -1.80
C GLN A 411 14.14 -21.17 -1.99
N ASN A 412 14.52 -22.44 -1.79
CA ASN A 412 15.86 -22.95 -2.05
C ASN A 412 16.11 -23.23 -3.54
N GLU A 413 15.09 -23.19 -4.40
CA GLU A 413 15.24 -23.41 -5.83
C GLU A 413 15.99 -22.25 -6.51
N PRO A 414 17.03 -22.52 -7.33
CA PRO A 414 17.80 -21.47 -8.00
C PRO A 414 16.96 -20.52 -8.86
N ALA A 415 15.91 -21.05 -9.51
CA ALA A 415 14.98 -20.26 -10.32
C ALA A 415 14.19 -19.25 -9.48
N ILE A 416 13.75 -19.66 -8.28
CA ILE A 416 13.02 -18.78 -7.35
C ILE A 416 13.94 -17.72 -6.77
N HIS A 417 15.20 -18.04 -6.47
CA HIS A 417 16.19 -17.05 -6.06
C HIS A 417 16.47 -15.99 -7.13
N GLU A 418 16.58 -16.38 -8.41
CA GLU A 418 16.78 -15.44 -9.52
C GLU A 418 15.54 -14.57 -9.72
N ALA A 419 14.34 -15.15 -9.73
CA ALA A 419 13.09 -14.40 -9.81
C ALA A 419 12.94 -13.41 -8.64
N GLY A 420 13.32 -13.82 -7.43
CA GLY A 420 13.36 -12.96 -6.25
C GLY A 420 14.30 -11.78 -6.43
N ARG A 421 15.51 -11.99 -6.97
CA ARG A 421 16.45 -10.89 -7.27
C ARG A 421 15.85 -9.85 -8.22
N GLN A 422 15.15 -10.29 -9.26
CA GLN A 422 14.48 -9.41 -10.21
C GLN A 422 13.33 -8.63 -9.54
N SER A 423 12.55 -9.30 -8.70
CA SER A 423 11.48 -8.66 -7.91
C SER A 423 12.02 -7.56 -6.99
N TRP A 424 13.13 -7.82 -6.28
CA TRP A 424 13.78 -6.80 -5.42
C TRP A 424 14.29 -5.57 -6.21
N GLN A 425 14.81 -5.77 -7.42
CA GLN A 425 15.17 -4.66 -8.31
C GLN A 425 13.94 -3.85 -8.73
N GLY A 426 12.85 -4.55 -9.08
CA GLY A 426 11.57 -3.95 -9.38
C GLY A 426 11.01 -3.13 -8.21
N PHE A 427 11.10 -3.63 -6.98
CA PHE A 427 10.66 -2.89 -5.79
C PHE A 427 11.40 -1.56 -5.60
N LEU A 428 12.71 -1.51 -5.88
CA LEU A 428 13.45 -0.26 -5.84
C LEU A 428 12.98 0.71 -6.93
N PHE A 429 12.87 0.23 -8.18
CA PHE A 429 12.42 1.07 -9.30
C PHE A 429 11.01 1.63 -9.07
N HIS A 430 10.04 0.74 -8.79
CA HIS A 430 8.66 1.11 -8.56
C HIS A 430 8.49 1.90 -7.26
N GLY A 431 9.26 1.60 -6.21
CA GLY A 431 9.22 2.33 -4.95
C GLY A 431 9.65 3.79 -5.11
N LEU A 432 10.69 4.04 -5.91
CA LEU A 432 11.14 5.40 -6.27
C LEU A 432 10.09 6.11 -7.14
N ARG A 433 9.59 5.42 -8.18
CA ARG A 433 8.56 5.95 -9.10
C ARG A 433 7.29 6.37 -8.36
N LEU A 434 6.87 5.58 -7.37
CA LEU A 434 5.66 5.80 -6.58
C LEU A 434 5.90 6.61 -5.31
N GLY A 435 7.10 7.17 -5.15
CA GLY A 435 7.44 8.03 -4.02
C GLY A 435 7.37 7.36 -2.64
N LEU A 436 7.36 6.03 -2.57
CA LEU A 436 7.38 5.25 -1.33
C LEU A 436 8.80 5.04 -0.80
N VAL A 437 9.77 4.95 -1.71
CA VAL A 437 11.20 4.86 -1.40
C VAL A 437 11.82 6.23 -1.66
N SER A 438 12.58 6.75 -0.70
CA SER A 438 13.26 8.04 -0.84
C SER A 438 14.36 7.94 -1.91
N PRO A 439 14.64 8.97 -2.73
CA PRO A 439 15.83 8.98 -3.58
C PRO A 439 17.13 9.01 -2.76
N LEU A 440 17.09 9.59 -1.55
CA LEU A 440 18.21 9.58 -0.62
C LEU A 440 18.36 8.19 0.03
N ILE A 441 19.60 7.71 0.11
CA ILE A 441 19.89 6.41 0.73
C ILE A 441 19.80 6.59 2.24
N SER A 442 18.80 5.95 2.86
CA SER A 442 18.67 5.83 4.31
C SER A 442 18.26 4.40 4.68
N PHE A 443 18.69 3.94 5.85
CA PHE A 443 18.34 2.66 6.47
C PHE A 443 17.70 2.88 7.85
N GLU A 444 17.00 4.01 7.97
CA GLU A 444 16.35 4.44 9.19
C GLU A 444 14.88 4.04 9.15
N ILE A 445 14.42 3.43 10.24
CA ILE A 445 13.01 3.19 10.47
C ILE A 445 12.57 4.15 11.57
N ARG A 446 11.58 4.98 11.29
CA ARG A 446 10.94 5.79 12.31
C ARG A 446 9.95 4.92 13.08
N CYS A 447 10.07 4.92 14.40
CA CYS A 447 9.21 4.12 15.27
C CYS A 447 8.72 4.90 16.50
N ARG A 448 7.61 4.46 17.10
CA ARG A 448 7.11 4.98 18.39
C ARG A 448 6.42 3.87 19.17
N LYS A 449 6.34 4.01 20.50
CA LYS A 449 5.62 3.05 21.36
C LYS A 449 4.12 3.30 21.33
N HIS A 450 3.72 4.55 21.56
CA HIS A 450 2.32 4.95 21.64
C HIS A 450 1.98 6.02 20.62
N ALA A 451 0.73 6.04 20.15
CA ALA A 451 0.21 7.11 19.32
C ALA A 451 0.39 8.47 20.03
N GLY A 452 0.74 9.50 19.26
CA GLY A 452 1.01 10.85 19.77
C GLY A 452 2.40 11.07 20.38
N GLN A 453 3.20 10.02 20.61
CA GLN A 453 4.61 10.20 20.99
C GLN A 453 5.46 10.64 19.79
N PRO A 454 6.57 11.37 20.02
CA PRO A 454 7.53 11.69 18.98
C PRO A 454 8.13 10.43 18.37
N TRP A 455 8.36 10.48 17.07
CA TRP A 455 9.06 9.42 16.35
C TRP A 455 10.51 9.35 16.81
N ARG A 456 10.97 8.13 17.09
CA ARG A 456 12.37 7.75 17.29
C ARG A 456 12.89 7.06 16.04
N VAL A 457 14.20 6.85 15.96
CA VAL A 457 14.83 6.19 14.80
C VAL A 457 15.54 4.91 15.24
N ILE A 458 15.28 3.82 14.53
CA ILE A 458 16.08 2.60 14.55
C ILE A 458 16.99 2.63 13.32
N HIS A 459 18.29 2.46 13.52
CA HIS A 459 19.27 2.39 12.43
C HIS A 459 19.56 0.92 12.09
N PHE A 460 19.25 0.51 10.88
CA PHE A 460 19.75 -0.77 10.36
C PHE A 460 21.20 -0.62 9.94
N SER A 461 22.07 -1.48 10.47
CA SER A 461 23.49 -1.53 10.10
C SER A 461 23.62 -1.74 8.58
N GLN A 462 24.43 -0.90 7.95
CA GLN A 462 24.62 -0.92 6.50
C GLN A 462 25.08 -2.32 6.04
N PRO A 463 24.40 -2.95 5.06
CA PRO A 463 24.92 -4.18 4.48
C PRO A 463 26.30 -3.89 3.84
N ARG A 464 27.30 -4.74 4.16
CA ARG A 464 28.74 -4.56 3.86
C ARG A 464 29.09 -4.31 2.38
N SER A 465 28.13 -4.38 1.45
CA SER A 465 28.36 -4.31 0.01
C SER A 465 27.74 -3.07 -0.67
N LEU A 466 27.98 -1.86 -0.15
CA LEU A 466 27.56 -0.60 -0.79
C LEU A 466 27.94 -0.55 -2.29
N LYS A 467 29.10 -1.13 -2.65
CA LYS A 467 29.57 -1.30 -4.04
C LYS A 467 28.62 -2.12 -4.93
N LEU A 468 27.99 -3.18 -4.40
CA LEU A 468 27.06 -4.03 -5.15
C LEU A 468 25.72 -3.31 -5.37
N LYS A 469 25.24 -2.61 -4.33
CA LYS A 469 23.98 -1.86 -4.36
C LYS A 469 24.05 -0.60 -5.22
N LEU A 470 25.19 0.11 -5.21
CA LEU A 470 25.46 1.22 -6.13
C LEU A 470 25.56 0.76 -7.60
N LYS A 471 26.18 -0.41 -7.85
CA LYS A 471 26.16 -1.02 -9.19
C LYS A 471 24.74 -1.37 -9.64
N GLN A 472 23.90 -1.88 -8.75
CA GLN A 472 22.49 -2.18 -9.03
C GLN A 472 21.65 -0.91 -9.27
N PHE A 473 21.90 0.16 -8.49
CA PHE A 473 21.30 1.48 -8.72
C PHE A 473 21.65 2.07 -10.10
N LEU A 474 22.92 1.97 -10.51
CA LEU A 474 23.38 2.41 -11.84
C LEU A 474 22.84 1.52 -12.97
N TYR A 475 22.68 0.21 -12.72
CA TYR A 475 22.09 -0.73 -13.67
C TYR A 475 20.58 -0.48 -13.86
N ASN A 476 19.87 -0.09 -12.81
CA ASN A 476 18.44 0.20 -12.85
C ASN A 476 18.08 1.43 -13.71
N GLN A 477 19.00 2.40 -13.90
CA GLN A 477 18.80 3.46 -14.91
C GLN A 477 18.86 2.95 -16.36
N ARG A 478 19.34 1.72 -16.58
CA ARG A 478 19.49 1.09 -17.90
C ARG A 478 18.51 -0.04 -18.16
N LEU A 479 17.61 -0.36 -17.22
CA LEU A 479 16.57 -1.36 -17.42
C LEU A 479 15.59 -0.87 -18.49
N LYS A 480 15.81 -1.29 -19.74
CA LYS A 480 14.78 -1.31 -20.77
C LYS A 480 13.78 -2.37 -20.34
N VAL A 481 12.56 -1.96 -20.03
CA VAL A 481 11.41 -2.86 -19.84
C VAL A 481 11.32 -3.72 -21.11
N ARG A 482 11.77 -4.97 -21.04
CA ARG A 482 11.40 -5.96 -22.03
C ARG A 482 9.98 -6.36 -21.68
N THR A 483 9.04 -5.91 -22.50
CA THR A 483 7.69 -6.43 -22.55
C THR A 483 7.71 -7.96 -22.58
N LEU A 484 6.76 -8.53 -21.84
CA LEU A 484 6.48 -9.95 -21.69
C LEU A 484 6.60 -10.68 -23.04
N CYS A 485 7.38 -11.76 -23.07
CA CYS A 485 7.23 -12.76 -24.13
C CYS A 485 5.84 -13.41 -24.00
N PRO A 486 5.10 -13.59 -25.10
CA PRO A 486 3.89 -14.39 -25.08
C PRO A 486 4.21 -15.89 -25.09
N ASN A 487 3.29 -16.62 -24.46
CA ASN A 487 3.12 -18.08 -24.32
C ASN A 487 3.80 -18.76 -23.14
#